data_AF-E1JRW3-F1
#
_entry.id   AF-E1JRW3-F1
#
_cell.length_a   1.000
_cell.length_b   1.000
_cell.length_c   1.000
_cell.angle_alpha   90.00
_cell.angle_beta   90.00
_cell.angle_gamma   90.00
#
_symmetry.space_group_name_H-M   'P 1'
#
loop_
_entity.id
_entity.type
_entity.pdbx_description
1 polymer ?
#
loop_
_entity_poly.entity_id
_entity_poly.type
_entity_poly.pdbx_seq_one_letter_code
_entity_poly.pdbx_strand_id
1 'polypeptide(L)'
;MSDQKCGCPCSAFSSMTWAASALGLLYVIFMFFEATTIRWWIMLPLALISFILFNIQRGQTSGTEKTLCAWGYWIILIAFIIHDMCLSGQLVAAYQRLTAAGIPLHG
;
A
#
# COMPACT_ATOMS: atom_id res chain seq x y z
N MET A 1 -5.34 -4.83 33.91
CA MET A 1 -4.17 -5.54 33.36
C MET A 1 -3.17 -4.50 32.92
N SER A 2 -2.00 -4.53 33.53
CA SER A 2 -0.98 -3.48 33.47
C SER A 2 -0.08 -3.71 32.28
N ASP A 3 -0.24 -2.95 31.19
CA ASP A 3 0.80 -2.83 30.16
C ASP A 3 1.66 -1.60 30.48
N GLN A 4 2.58 -1.87 31.40
CA GLN A 4 3.67 -1.02 31.80
C GLN A 4 4.58 -0.82 30.58
N LYS A 5 4.33 0.23 29.78
CA LYS A 5 5.29 0.74 28.79
C LYS A 5 6.50 1.26 29.56
N CYS A 6 7.46 0.37 29.83
CA CYS A 6 8.72 0.68 30.49
C CYS A 6 9.38 1.89 29.81
N GLY A 7 9.73 2.87 30.65
CA GLY A 7 10.35 4.11 30.25
C GLY A 7 11.69 3.88 29.56
N CYS A 8 11.80 4.37 28.33
CA CYS A 8 13.05 4.84 27.75
C CYS A 8 12.74 6.22 27.14
N PRO A 9 13.38 7.31 27.60
CA PRO A 9 13.23 8.63 27.01
C PRO A 9 14.05 8.73 25.72
N CYS A 10 13.67 7.97 24.70
CA CYS A 10 14.23 8.05 23.35
C CYS A 10 13.12 7.72 22.36
N SER A 11 12.45 8.74 21.80
CA SER A 11 12.13 8.89 20.37
C SER A 11 11.77 7.64 19.51
N ALA A 12 11.24 6.56 20.08
CA ALA A 12 11.01 5.32 19.38
C ALA A 12 9.54 5.25 18.99
N PHE A 13 9.24 5.58 17.73
CA PHE A 13 7.98 5.21 17.09
C PHE A 13 7.63 3.75 17.40
N SER A 14 6.35 3.44 17.54
CA SER A 14 5.93 2.06 17.79
C SER A 14 6.53 1.13 16.73
N SER A 15 6.95 -0.07 17.16
CA SER A 15 7.44 -1.12 16.26
C SER A 15 6.42 -1.43 15.15
N MET A 16 5.14 -1.25 15.45
CA MET A 16 4.05 -1.36 14.50
C MET A 16 4.10 -0.26 13.43
N THR A 17 4.47 0.98 13.78
CA THR A 17 4.58 2.10 12.82
C THR A 17 5.70 1.86 11.85
N TRP A 18 6.82 1.35 12.36
CA TRP A 18 7.96 0.95 11.55
C TRP A 18 7.59 -0.18 10.59
N ALA A 19 6.90 -1.21 11.06
CA ALA A 19 6.42 -2.30 10.20
C ALA A 19 5.47 -1.78 9.11
N ALA A 20 4.49 -0.95 9.48
CA ALA A 20 3.55 -0.35 8.52
C ALA A 20 4.28 0.52 7.48
N SER A 21 5.27 1.30 7.92
CA SER A 21 6.08 2.16 7.06
C SER A 21 6.97 1.35 6.12
N ALA A 22 7.61 0.29 6.61
CA ALA A 22 8.42 -0.60 5.78
C ALA A 22 7.58 -1.31 4.72
N LEU A 23 6.42 -1.85 5.10
CA LEU A 23 5.48 -2.51 4.17
C LEU A 23 4.93 -1.51 3.14
N GLY A 24 4.57 -0.31 3.59
CA GLY A 24 4.06 0.73 2.72
C GLY A 24 5.12 1.24 1.73
N LEU A 25 6.34 1.47 2.20
CA LEU A 25 7.47 1.85 1.35
C LEU A 25 7.78 0.74 0.34
N LEU A 26 7.78 -0.52 0.77
CA LEU A 26 7.99 -1.66 -0.11
C LEU A 26 6.92 -1.74 -1.21
N TYR A 27 5.66 -1.50 -0.86
CA TYR A 27 4.56 -1.42 -1.84
C TYR A 27 4.80 -0.31 -2.88
N VAL A 28 5.18 0.89 -2.44
CA VAL A 28 5.47 2.02 -3.34
C VAL A 28 6.66 1.70 -4.25
N ILE A 29 7.75 1.16 -3.70
CA ILE A 29 8.93 0.77 -4.47
C ILE A 29 8.55 -0.28 -5.53
N PHE A 30 7.80 -1.32 -5.16
CA PHE A 30 7.34 -2.33 -6.10
C PHE A 30 6.45 -1.76 -7.21
N MET A 31 5.60 -0.80 -6.88
CA MET A 31 4.80 -0.09 -7.88
C MET A 31 5.67 0.65 -8.91
N PHE A 32 6.80 1.25 -8.51
CA PHE A 32 7.71 1.95 -9.41
C PHE A 32 8.63 1.02 -10.21
N PHE A 33 9.15 -0.05 -9.59
CA PHE A 33 10.10 -0.96 -10.24
C PHE A 33 9.42 -1.96 -11.17
N GLU A 34 8.23 -2.43 -10.83
CA GLU A 34 7.58 -3.53 -11.55
C GLU A 34 6.07 -3.32 -11.62
N ALA A 35 5.62 -2.28 -12.33
CA ALA A 35 4.20 -2.08 -12.66
C ALA A 35 3.53 -3.25 -13.43
N THR A 36 4.23 -4.37 -13.64
CA THR A 36 3.80 -5.52 -14.45
C THR A 36 4.31 -6.90 -14.01
N THR A 37 5.40 -7.03 -13.25
CA THR A 37 6.04 -8.34 -13.02
C THR A 37 5.63 -9.01 -11.72
N ILE A 38 5.45 -8.24 -10.63
CA ILE A 38 4.94 -8.79 -9.38
C ILE A 38 3.46 -9.11 -9.56
N ARG A 39 3.10 -10.37 -9.29
CA ARG A 39 1.71 -10.84 -9.34
C ARG A 39 0.85 -9.89 -8.50
N TRP A 40 -0.20 -9.34 -9.10
CA TRP A 40 -1.17 -8.46 -8.44
C TRP A 40 -1.69 -9.03 -7.10
N TRP A 41 -1.78 -10.37 -7.02
CA TRP A 41 -2.10 -11.13 -5.80
C TRP A 41 -1.16 -10.91 -4.62
N ILE A 42 0.07 -10.42 -4.81
CA ILE A 42 1.03 -10.09 -3.74
C ILE A 42 0.97 -8.60 -3.40
N MET A 43 0.86 -7.74 -4.42
CA MET A 43 0.81 -6.29 -4.20
C MET A 43 -0.45 -5.84 -3.45
N LEU A 44 -1.60 -6.46 -3.77
CA LEU A 44 -2.89 -6.11 -3.16
C LEU A 44 -2.96 -6.43 -1.65
N PRO A 45 -2.59 -7.63 -1.17
CA PRO A 45 -2.55 -7.89 0.27
C PRO A 45 -1.47 -7.07 0.97
N LEU A 46 -0.34 -6.78 0.32
CA LEU A 46 0.70 -5.92 0.89
C LEU A 46 0.18 -4.50 1.16
N ALA A 47 -0.50 -3.90 0.17
CA ALA A 47 -1.16 -2.61 0.33
C ALA A 47 -2.22 -2.66 1.44
N LEU A 48 -3.08 -3.69 1.44
CA LEU A 48 -4.14 -3.87 2.42
C LEU A 48 -3.60 -3.97 3.86
N ILE A 49 -2.56 -4.79 4.08
CA ILE A 49 -1.95 -4.96 5.41
C ILE A 49 -1.35 -3.63 5.88
N SER A 50 -0.60 -2.94 5.01
CA SER A 50 -0.02 -1.63 5.38
C SER A 50 -1.12 -0.62 5.74
N PHE A 51 -2.21 -0.59 4.98
CA PHE A 51 -3.35 0.29 5.21
C PHE A 51 -4.06 0.01 6.53
N ILE A 52 -4.33 -1.27 6.84
CA ILE A 52 -4.95 -1.68 8.10
C ILE A 52 -4.06 -1.30 9.28
N LEU A 53 -2.75 -1.54 9.19
CA LEU A 53 -1.81 -1.20 10.26
C LEU A 53 -1.75 0.31 10.52
N PHE A 54 -1.73 1.13 9.48
CA PHE A 54 -1.78 2.59 9.61
C PHE A 54 -3.12 3.06 10.19
N ASN A 55 -4.24 2.46 9.78
CA ASN A 55 -5.56 2.81 10.29
C ASN A 55 -5.71 2.50 11.78
N ILE A 56 -5.27 1.31 12.21
CA ILE A 56 -5.30 0.90 13.63
C ILE A 56 -4.43 1.84 14.47
N GLN A 57 -3.21 2.13 14.01
CA GLN A 57 -2.30 3.00 14.76
C GLN A 57 -2.78 4.45 14.84
N ARG A 58 -3.41 4.98 13.78
CA ARG A 58 -3.97 6.33 13.80
C ARG A 58 -5.01 6.54 14.91
N GLY A 59 -5.69 5.47 15.33
CA GLY A 59 -6.63 5.48 16.46
C GLY A 59 -5.99 5.28 17.84
N GLN A 60 -4.77 4.73 17.90
CA GLN A 60 -4.10 4.35 19.15
C GLN A 60 -2.94 5.30 19.54
N THR A 61 -2.43 6.10 18.59
CA THR A 61 -1.25 6.96 18.80
C THR A 61 -1.62 8.44 18.86
N SER A 62 -0.81 9.23 19.57
CA SER A 62 -0.97 10.68 19.73
C SER A 62 0.36 11.40 19.53
N GLY A 63 0.32 12.68 19.12
CA GLY A 63 1.50 13.46 18.78
C GLY A 63 2.01 13.23 17.35
N THR A 64 3.33 13.36 17.13
CA THR A 64 3.98 13.31 15.81
C THR A 64 3.77 11.98 15.06
N GLU A 65 3.67 10.88 15.80
CA GLU A 65 3.38 9.54 15.27
C GLU A 65 2.00 9.46 14.60
N LYS A 66 1.00 10.18 15.11
CA LYS A 66 -0.32 10.25 14.48
C LYS A 66 -0.28 10.95 13.13
N THR A 67 0.54 12.00 13.01
CA THR A 67 0.74 12.73 11.75
C THR A 67 1.43 11.83 10.73
N LEU A 68 2.49 11.11 11.12
CA LEU A 68 3.18 10.16 10.24
C LEU A 68 2.24 9.05 9.77
N CYS A 69 1.46 8.44 10.67
CA CYS A 69 0.46 7.43 10.31
C CYS A 69 -0.63 7.97 9.39
N ALA A 70 -1.07 9.21 9.61
CA ALA A 70 -2.07 9.85 8.74
C ALA A 70 -1.52 10.10 7.33
N TRP A 71 -0.28 10.57 7.22
CA TRP A 71 0.39 10.73 5.92
C TRP A 71 0.62 9.39 5.24
N GLY A 72 1.13 8.39 5.96
CA GLY A 72 1.31 7.02 5.44
C GLY A 72 0.01 6.44 4.92
N TYR A 73 -1.09 6.61 5.66
CA TYR A 73 -2.42 6.19 5.21
C TYR A 73 -2.82 6.81 3.86
N TRP A 74 -2.66 8.13 3.70
CA TRP A 74 -2.99 8.82 2.46
C TRP A 74 -2.07 8.44 1.30
N ILE A 75 -0.77 8.28 1.55
CA ILE A 75 0.20 7.86 0.55
C ILE A 75 -0.16 6.48 -0.01
N ILE A 76 -0.50 5.53 0.86
CA ILE A 76 -0.89 4.17 0.43
C ILE A 76 -2.18 4.20 -0.37
N LEU A 77 -3.17 5.00 0.03
CA LEU A 77 -4.42 5.15 -0.70
C LEU A 77 -4.19 5.73 -2.10
N ILE A 78 -3.40 6.81 -2.21
CA ILE A 78 -3.05 7.42 -3.50
C ILE A 78 -2.27 6.43 -4.37
N ALA A 79 -1.26 5.76 -3.82
CA ALA A 79 -0.47 4.76 -4.54
C ALA A 79 -1.36 3.61 -5.06
N PHE A 80 -2.34 3.17 -4.27
CA PHE A 80 -3.30 2.16 -4.66
C PHE A 80 -4.18 2.61 -5.83
N ILE A 81 -4.69 3.85 -5.81
CA ILE A 81 -5.48 4.41 -6.93
C ILE A 81 -4.64 4.50 -8.19
N ILE A 82 -3.40 4.99 -8.11
CA ILE A 82 -2.52 5.09 -9.28
C ILE A 82 -2.22 3.69 -9.83
N HIS A 83 -1.99 2.71 -8.96
CA HIS A 83 -1.77 1.32 -9.36
C HIS A 83 -2.99 0.76 -10.13
N ASP A 84 -4.20 1.01 -9.65
CA ASP A 84 -5.45 0.61 -10.32
C ASP A 84 -5.64 1.29 -11.68
N MET A 85 -5.31 2.57 -11.80
CA MET A 85 -5.32 3.30 -13.07
C MET A 85 -4.30 2.73 -14.06
N CYS A 86 -3.09 2.39 -13.62
CA CYS A 86 -2.07 1.76 -14.46
C CYS A 86 -2.54 0.38 -14.97
N LEU A 87 -3.14 -0.42 -14.09
CA LEU A 87 -3.63 -1.76 -14.41
C LEU A 87 -4.81 -1.70 -15.39
N SER A 88 -5.74 -0.77 -15.17
CA SER A 88 -6.86 -0.47 -16.08
C SER A 88 -6.38 0.00 -17.45
N GLY A 89 -5.37 0.88 -17.50
CA GLY A 89 -4.78 1.37 -18.75
C GLY A 89 -4.10 0.26 -19.56
N GLN A 90 -3.37 -0.63 -18.90
CA GLN A 90 -2.76 -1.80 -19.55
C GLN A 90 -3.82 -2.78 -20.06
N LEU A 91 -4.90 -2.99 -19.30
CA LEU A 91 -6.00 -3.85 -19.71
C LEU A 91 -6.67 -3.32 -20.98
N VAL A 92 -6.94 -2.02 -21.05
CA VAL A 92 -7.49 -1.37 -22.26
C VAL A 92 -6.53 -1.50 -23.45
N ALA A 93 -5.23 -1.26 -23.24
CA ALA A 93 -4.23 -1.41 -24.29
C ALA A 93 -4.12 -2.87 -24.79
N ALA A 94 -4.19 -3.84 -23.90
CA ALA A 94 -4.20 -5.26 -24.25
C ALA A 94 -5.49 -5.64 -25.00
N TYR A 95 -6.63 -5.14 -24.54
CA TYR A 95 -7.93 -5.34 -25.20
C TYR A 95 -7.94 -4.78 -26.62
N GLN A 96 -7.46 -3.53 -26.81
CA GLN A 96 -7.34 -2.93 -28.14
C GLN A 96 -6.44 -3.73 -29.08
N ARG A 97 -5.33 -4.29 -28.57
CA ARG A 97 -4.45 -5.17 -29.37
C ARG A 97 -5.16 -6.47 -29.78
N LEU A 98 -5.96 -7.06 -28.89
CA LEU A 98 -6.75 -8.27 -29.20
C LEU A 98 -7.84 -7.99 -30.23
N THR A 99 -8.56 -6.87 -30.11
CA THR A 99 -9.54 -6.43 -31.11
C THR A 99 -8.88 -6.15 -32.45
N ALA A 100 -7.72 -5.48 -32.47
CA ALA A 100 -6.95 -5.21 -33.70
C ALA A 100 -6.41 -6.50 -34.35
N ALA A 101 -6.14 -7.55 -33.55
CA ALA A 101 -5.76 -8.87 -34.05
C ALA A 101 -6.93 -9.69 -34.62
N GLY A 102 -8.16 -9.15 -34.60
CA GLY A 102 -9.35 -9.81 -35.18
C GLY A 102 -9.84 -11.02 -34.37
N ILE A 103 -9.41 -11.18 -33.12
CA ILE A 103 -9.80 -12.30 -32.27
C ILE A 103 -11.17 -11.96 -31.66
N PRO A 104 -12.24 -12.74 -31.91
CA PRO A 104 -13.55 -12.47 -31.34
C PRO A 104 -13.48 -12.61 -29.82
N LEU A 105 -13.87 -11.54 -29.12
CA LEU A 105 -13.88 -11.45 -27.65
C LEU A 105 -15.14 -12.05 -27.01
N HIS A 106 -15.93 -12.78 -27.80
CA HIS A 106 -17.07 -13.56 -27.34
C HIS A 106 -16.73 -15.06 -27.45
N GLY A 107 -16.50 -15.68 -26.29
CA GLY A 107 -16.74 -17.10 -26.06
C GLY A 107 -18.00 -17.23 -25.22
#